data_AF-A0A7X7JGL0-F1
#
_entry.id   AF-A0A7X7JGL0-F1
#
_cell.length_a   1.000
_cell.length_b   1.000
_cell.length_c   1.000
_cell.angle_alpha   90.00
_cell.angle_beta   90.00
_cell.angle_gamma   90.00
#
_symmetry.space_group_name_H-M   'P 1'
#
loop_
_entity.id
_entity.type
_entity.pdbx_description
1 polymer ?
#
loop_
_entity_poly.entity_id
_entity_poly.type
_entity_poly.pdbx_seq_one_letter_code
_entity_poly.pdbx_strand_id
1 'polypeptide(L)'
;MKNVVRQTAGVVAAAALTVTVLVGCSSNDSDDSAASSAPMSATDATGTNAATETGSADTVEVTAADGSKVTLSGSIAKKYNAATEKQKTDLGNAMTGADASGTSPNGVIFQQFDGGVITAKSADAPAYITWGKIRDAWNVKRDAEGKPAADGKGGSQGPLGVATSDET
;
A
#
# COMPACT_ATOMS: atom_id res chain seq x y z
N MET A 1 24.35 -52.35 0.18
CA MET A 1 24.43 -52.16 1.64
C MET A 1 23.48 -51.02 1.99
N LYS A 2 22.50 -51.28 2.85
CA LYS A 2 21.37 -50.40 3.17
C LYS A 2 21.73 -49.62 4.44
N ASN A 3 21.77 -48.30 4.38
CA ASN A 3 21.90 -47.46 5.57
C ASN A 3 20.49 -47.07 6.06
N VAL A 4 20.27 -47.25 7.35
CA VAL A 4 19.00 -47.11 8.08
C VAL A 4 19.15 -45.96 9.08
N VAL A 5 18.01 -45.41 9.55
CA VAL A 5 17.77 -44.73 10.86
C VAL A 5 18.09 -43.22 10.91
N ARG A 6 17.29 -42.29 11.47
CA ARG A 6 15.95 -42.24 12.10
C ARG A 6 15.45 -40.79 12.14
N GLN A 7 14.13 -40.62 12.25
CA GLN A 7 13.44 -39.37 12.58
C GLN A 7 13.61 -39.00 14.06
N THR A 8 13.67 -37.71 14.38
CA THR A 8 13.53 -37.18 15.75
C THR A 8 12.47 -36.08 15.78
N ALA A 9 11.36 -36.37 16.46
CA ALA A 9 10.36 -35.41 16.90
C ALA A 9 10.84 -34.69 18.16
N GLY A 10 10.49 -33.41 18.30
CA GLY A 10 10.69 -32.63 19.52
C GLY A 10 9.47 -31.76 19.79
N VAL A 11 8.75 -32.07 20.86
CA VAL A 11 7.64 -31.29 21.42
C VAL A 11 8.20 -30.39 22.51
N VAL A 12 7.86 -29.10 22.51
CA VAL A 12 7.86 -28.26 23.72
C VAL A 12 6.62 -27.36 23.69
N ALA A 13 5.79 -27.50 24.71
CA ALA A 13 4.66 -26.63 25.03
C ALA A 13 5.09 -25.65 26.13
N ALA A 14 4.62 -24.40 26.08
CA ALA A 14 4.46 -23.56 27.27
C ALA A 14 3.50 -22.38 26.97
N ALA A 15 2.50 -22.23 27.84
CA ALA A 15 1.46 -21.21 27.82
C ALA A 15 1.92 -19.92 28.53
N ALA A 16 1.31 -18.78 28.19
CA ALA A 16 1.15 -17.66 29.12
C ALA A 16 -0.06 -16.79 28.71
N LEU A 17 -0.95 -16.59 29.68
CA LEU A 17 -2.17 -15.78 29.66
C LEU A 17 -1.86 -14.30 29.88
N THR A 18 -2.55 -13.38 29.20
CA THR A 18 -2.79 -12.02 29.71
C THR A 18 -4.15 -11.47 29.25
N VAL A 19 -4.79 -10.74 30.16
CA VAL A 19 -6.20 -10.38 30.28
C VAL A 19 -6.43 -8.88 30.01
N THR A 20 -7.56 -8.57 29.35
CA THR A 20 -8.39 -7.33 29.28
C THR A 20 -7.78 -5.93 29.11
N VAL A 21 -8.41 -5.11 28.24
CA VAL A 21 -9.16 -3.88 28.63
C VAL A 21 -10.36 -3.69 27.70
N LEU A 22 -11.55 -3.52 28.29
CA LEU A 22 -12.76 -2.97 27.66
C LEU A 22 -12.66 -1.44 27.65
N VAL A 23 -12.78 -0.80 26.49
CA VAL A 23 -13.12 0.62 26.40
C VAL A 23 -14.50 0.71 25.76
N GLY A 24 -15.48 1.14 26.56
CA GLY A 24 -16.77 1.57 26.08
C GLY A 24 -16.65 2.97 25.46
N CYS A 25 -17.32 3.16 24.33
CA CYS A 25 -17.67 4.49 23.84
C CYS A 25 -19.18 4.49 23.62
N SER A 26 -19.90 5.02 24.61
CA SER A 26 -21.27 5.47 24.46
C SER A 26 -21.21 6.99 24.37
N SER A 27 -21.75 7.55 23.28
CA SER A 27 -22.15 8.95 23.12
C SER A 27 -23.07 8.97 21.89
N ASN A 28 -24.38 8.86 22.10
CA ASN A 28 -25.31 9.95 22.37
C ASN A 28 -25.59 10.80 21.14
N ASP A 29 -26.78 10.54 20.59
CA ASP A 29 -27.51 11.29 19.59
C ASP A 29 -27.70 12.75 20.03
N SER A 30 -27.42 13.69 19.14
CA SER A 30 -27.84 15.09 19.25
C SER A 30 -27.91 15.68 17.85
N ASP A 31 -29.10 15.59 17.26
CA ASP A 31 -29.60 16.61 16.34
C ASP A 31 -29.45 17.99 17.01
N ASP A 32 -28.85 18.95 16.31
CA ASP A 32 -29.55 20.23 16.10
C ASP A 32 -28.94 21.04 14.96
N SER A 33 -29.84 21.54 14.14
CA SER A 33 -29.60 22.47 13.05
C SER A 33 -29.51 23.88 13.61
N ALA A 34 -28.46 24.64 13.28
CA ALA A 34 -28.57 26.10 13.25
C ALA A 34 -27.46 26.71 12.39
N ALA A 35 -27.90 27.35 11.32
CA ALA A 35 -27.15 28.35 10.58
C ALA A 35 -26.72 29.50 11.49
N SER A 36 -25.51 30.04 11.30
CA SER A 36 -25.34 31.45 10.95
C SER A 36 -23.88 31.78 10.63
N SER A 37 -23.74 32.64 9.64
CA SER A 37 -22.52 33.18 9.05
C SER A 37 -21.82 34.20 9.96
N ALA A 38 -20.49 34.23 9.93
CA ALA A 38 -19.70 35.47 10.04
C ALA A 38 -18.27 35.25 9.52
N PRO A 39 -17.75 36.13 8.62
CA PRO A 39 -16.38 36.08 8.14
C PRO A 39 -15.43 36.96 8.97
N MET A 40 -14.23 36.46 9.28
CA MET A 40 -13.12 37.27 9.75
C MET A 40 -11.79 36.73 9.22
N SER A 41 -11.12 37.55 8.41
CA SER A 41 -9.72 37.39 7.98
C SER A 41 -8.78 38.02 9.01
N ALA A 42 -7.65 37.38 9.30
CA ALA A 42 -6.38 38.03 9.68
C ALA A 42 -5.20 37.03 9.60
N THR A 43 -4.54 37.04 8.44
CA THR A 43 -3.09 37.19 8.18
C THR A 43 -2.02 36.68 9.18
N ASP A 44 -1.23 35.74 8.63
CA ASP A 44 0.22 35.41 8.77
C ASP A 44 0.91 35.13 10.12
N ALA A 45 1.43 33.90 10.22
CA ALA A 45 2.81 33.63 10.67
C ALA A 45 3.31 32.28 10.12
N THR A 46 4.05 32.35 9.01
CA THR A 46 5.22 31.52 8.66
C THR A 46 5.36 30.13 9.32
N GLY A 47 4.95 29.11 8.58
CA GLY A 47 5.51 27.76 8.64
C GLY A 47 5.83 27.34 7.20
N THR A 48 7.02 27.69 6.71
CA THR A 48 7.50 27.29 5.38
C THR A 48 7.67 25.77 5.34
N ASN A 49 6.66 25.09 4.84
CA ASN A 49 6.82 23.92 3.99
C ASN A 49 5.91 24.13 2.78
N ALA A 50 6.32 25.08 1.94
CA ALA A 50 5.83 25.17 0.58
C ALA A 50 6.38 23.95 -0.16
N ALA A 51 5.66 22.83 -0.09
CA ALA A 51 5.71 21.85 -1.15
C ALA A 51 5.34 22.60 -2.42
N THR A 52 6.29 22.69 -3.34
CA THR A 52 6.09 23.25 -4.68
C THR A 52 5.12 22.33 -5.41
N GLU A 53 3.82 22.60 -5.25
CA GLU A 53 2.74 22.02 -6.05
C GLU A 53 2.75 22.71 -7.42
N THR A 54 3.70 22.30 -8.26
CA THR A 54 3.64 22.54 -9.71
C THR A 54 3.94 21.24 -10.45
N GLY A 55 3.24 20.16 -10.07
CA GLY A 55 3.12 18.98 -10.90
C GLY A 55 1.82 19.07 -11.70
N SER A 56 1.87 18.86 -13.01
CA SER A 56 0.65 18.43 -13.72
C SER A 56 0.07 17.23 -12.97
N ALA A 57 -1.27 17.06 -12.95
CA ALA A 57 -1.91 15.90 -12.29
C ALA A 57 -1.36 14.53 -12.74
N ASP A 58 -0.59 14.52 -13.84
CA ASP A 58 0.11 13.39 -14.43
C ASP A 58 1.52 13.13 -13.88
N THR A 59 2.08 13.97 -13.00
CA THR A 59 3.41 13.76 -12.40
C THR A 59 3.47 14.25 -10.94
N VAL A 60 4.13 13.49 -10.06
CA VAL A 60 4.39 13.90 -8.68
C VAL A 60 5.76 13.39 -8.22
N GLU A 61 6.53 14.23 -7.53
CA GLU A 61 7.80 13.84 -6.93
C GLU A 61 7.60 13.36 -5.49
N VAL A 62 8.15 12.18 -5.19
CA VAL A 62 8.14 11.59 -3.84
C VAL A 62 9.56 11.30 -3.40
N THR A 63 9.78 11.27 -2.09
CA THR A 63 11.12 11.02 -1.52
C THR A 63 11.29 9.53 -1.26
N ALA A 64 12.42 8.98 -1.69
CA ALA A 64 12.83 7.60 -1.38
C ALA A 64 13.55 7.51 -0.03
N ALA A 65 13.74 6.29 0.47
CA ALA A 65 14.38 6.06 1.77
C ALA A 65 15.82 6.60 1.88
N ASP A 66 16.54 6.70 0.76
CA ASP A 66 17.89 7.25 0.67
C ASP A 66 17.93 8.79 0.49
N GLY A 67 16.76 9.44 0.51
CA GLY A 67 16.61 10.88 0.31
C GLY A 67 16.58 11.32 -1.15
N SER A 68 16.74 10.40 -2.12
CA SER A 68 16.58 10.71 -3.54
C SER A 68 15.11 11.02 -3.89
N LYS A 69 14.90 11.67 -5.03
CA LYS A 69 13.56 11.99 -5.56
C LYS A 69 13.18 10.97 -6.63
N VAL A 70 11.97 10.42 -6.49
CA VAL A 70 11.33 9.54 -7.47
C VAL A 70 10.17 10.29 -8.09
N THR A 71 10.17 10.41 -9.41
CA THR A 71 9.05 10.99 -10.16
C THR A 71 8.05 9.89 -10.48
N LEU A 72 6.87 9.95 -9.87
CA LEU A 72 5.71 9.14 -10.25
C LEU A 72 5.03 9.81 -11.45
N SER A 73 4.48 9.00 -12.35
CA SER A 73 3.84 9.49 -13.57
C SER A 73 2.51 8.79 -13.87
N GLY A 74 1.66 9.43 -14.70
CA GLY A 74 0.41 8.88 -15.22
C GLY A 74 -0.56 8.43 -14.13
N SER A 75 -1.17 7.25 -14.31
CA SER A 75 -2.12 6.69 -13.35
C SER A 75 -1.53 6.50 -11.95
N ILE A 76 -0.23 6.22 -11.84
CA ILE A 76 0.43 6.07 -10.54
C ILE A 76 0.46 7.42 -9.81
N ALA A 77 0.84 8.50 -10.49
CA ALA A 77 0.83 9.84 -9.93
C ALA A 77 -0.58 10.29 -9.52
N LYS A 78 -1.57 10.07 -10.41
CA LYS A 78 -2.99 10.36 -10.14
C LYS A 78 -3.47 9.65 -8.88
N LYS A 79 -3.14 8.36 -8.75
CA LYS A 79 -3.55 7.57 -7.58
C LYS A 79 -2.85 8.01 -6.31
N TYR A 80 -1.55 8.27 -6.37
CA TYR A 80 -0.81 8.78 -5.22
C TYR A 80 -1.37 10.12 -4.76
N ASN A 81 -1.64 11.05 -5.67
CA ASN A 81 -2.21 12.37 -5.34
C ASN A 81 -3.59 12.25 -4.69
N ALA A 82 -4.45 11.38 -5.21
CA ALA A 82 -5.80 11.13 -4.66
C ALA A 82 -5.82 10.31 -3.37
N ALA A 83 -4.69 9.70 -2.97
CA ALA A 83 -4.62 8.93 -1.74
C ALA A 83 -4.70 9.85 -0.50
N THR A 84 -5.39 9.36 0.53
CA THR A 84 -5.47 10.05 1.83
C THR A 84 -4.09 10.11 2.49
N GLU A 85 -3.92 11.00 3.46
CA GLU A 85 -2.67 11.09 4.24
C GLU A 85 -2.32 9.75 4.90
N LYS A 86 -3.31 9.09 5.51
CA LYS A 86 -3.12 7.75 6.10
C LYS A 86 -2.61 6.74 5.07
N GLN A 87 -3.20 6.71 3.88
CA GLN A 87 -2.76 5.79 2.82
C GLN A 87 -1.33 6.08 2.35
N LYS A 88 -0.94 7.36 2.27
CA LYS A 88 0.44 7.76 1.95
C LYS A 88 1.42 7.36 3.06
N THR A 89 1.04 7.54 4.32
CA THR A 89 1.83 7.10 5.48
C THR A 89 2.01 5.58 5.49
N ASP A 90 0.93 4.83 5.26
CA ASP A 90 0.96 3.35 5.25
C ASP A 90 1.71 2.81 4.02
N LEU A 91 1.70 3.53 2.88
CA LEU A 91 2.54 3.24 1.72
C LEU A 91 4.04 3.41 2.03
N GLY A 92 4.41 4.46 2.77
CA GLY A 92 5.81 4.75 3.10
C GLY A 92 6.59 5.35 1.94
N ASN A 93 7.92 5.17 1.95
CA ASN A 93 8.79 5.75 0.93
C ASN A 93 8.66 4.98 -0.39
N ALA A 94 8.85 5.69 -1.50
CA ALA A 94 9.00 5.03 -2.79
C ALA A 94 10.31 4.25 -2.84
N MET A 95 10.24 3.02 -3.34
CA MET A 95 11.43 2.23 -3.60
C MET A 95 12.13 2.73 -4.88
N THR A 96 13.44 2.54 -4.95
CA THR A 96 14.28 2.86 -6.10
C THR A 96 14.96 1.60 -6.65
N GLY A 97 15.49 1.68 -7.87
CA GLY A 97 16.13 0.56 -8.57
C GLY A 97 15.30 0.00 -9.72
N ALA A 98 15.89 -0.92 -10.49
CA ALA A 98 15.33 -1.42 -11.74
C ALA A 98 13.99 -2.15 -11.58
N ASP A 99 13.77 -2.81 -10.45
CA ASP A 99 12.56 -3.58 -10.16
C ASP A 99 11.56 -2.81 -9.28
N ALA A 100 11.85 -1.56 -8.94
CA ALA A 100 11.00 -0.74 -8.08
C ALA A 100 9.82 -0.13 -8.85
N SER A 101 9.96 0.09 -10.16
CA SER A 101 8.91 0.65 -10.99
C SER A 101 9.05 0.25 -12.45
N GLY A 102 7.98 0.42 -13.22
CA GLY A 102 7.99 0.21 -14.66
C GLY A 102 6.76 -0.53 -15.13
N THR A 103 6.92 -1.22 -16.27
CA THR A 103 5.85 -1.99 -16.93
C THR A 103 6.23 -3.45 -16.93
N SER A 104 5.38 -4.28 -16.32
CA SER A 104 5.55 -5.73 -16.30
C SER A 104 5.28 -6.36 -17.67
N PRO A 105 5.71 -7.62 -17.93
CA PRO A 105 5.48 -8.31 -19.20
C PRO A 105 4.01 -8.40 -19.64
N ASN A 106 3.06 -8.40 -18.68
CA ASN A 106 1.63 -8.39 -18.96
C ASN A 106 1.02 -6.98 -19.15
N GLY A 107 1.84 -5.93 -19.24
CA GLY A 107 1.41 -4.54 -19.46
C GLY A 107 1.03 -3.77 -18.18
N VAL A 108 1.08 -4.39 -17.00
CA VAL A 108 0.79 -3.72 -15.73
C VAL A 108 1.89 -2.72 -15.41
N ILE A 109 1.50 -1.47 -15.16
CA ILE A 109 2.39 -0.40 -14.72
C ILE A 109 2.38 -0.39 -13.19
N PHE A 110 3.55 -0.23 -12.56
CA PHE A 110 3.66 -0.26 -11.11
C PHE A 110 4.72 0.68 -10.56
N GLN A 111 4.53 1.07 -9.31
CA GLN A 111 5.54 1.64 -8.43
C GLN A 111 5.46 0.95 -7.06
N GLN A 112 6.59 0.43 -6.60
CA GLN A 112 6.77 -0.19 -5.30
C GLN A 112 7.07 0.89 -4.25
N PHE A 113 6.48 0.72 -3.08
CA PHE A 113 6.74 1.47 -1.86
C PHE A 113 7.05 0.47 -0.74
N ASP A 114 7.61 0.96 0.35
CA ASP A 114 7.98 0.14 1.52
C ASP A 114 6.79 -0.69 2.04
N GLY A 115 5.63 -0.05 2.21
CA GLY A 115 4.42 -0.68 2.75
C GLY A 115 3.45 -1.22 1.70
N GLY A 116 3.58 -0.82 0.44
CA GLY A 116 2.62 -1.20 -0.60
C GLY A 116 3.11 -1.02 -2.04
N VAL A 117 2.23 -1.31 -2.98
CA VAL A 117 2.46 -1.08 -4.40
C VAL A 117 1.26 -0.38 -4.99
N ILE A 118 1.51 0.58 -5.86
CA ILE A 118 0.47 1.16 -6.71
C ILE A 118 0.57 0.48 -8.07
N THR A 119 -0.53 -0.08 -8.57
CA THR A 119 -0.56 -0.75 -9.88
C THR A 119 -1.70 -0.25 -10.75
N ALA A 120 -1.46 -0.15 -12.05
CA ALA A 120 -2.46 0.13 -13.07
C ALA A 120 -2.41 -0.94 -14.15
N LYS A 121 -3.57 -1.36 -14.67
CA LYS A 121 -3.65 -2.37 -15.74
C LYS A 121 -2.98 -1.89 -17.05
N SER A 122 -2.97 -0.59 -17.29
CA SER A 122 -2.35 0.09 -18.43
C SER A 122 -2.17 1.58 -18.10
N ALA A 123 -1.56 2.36 -19.00
CA ALA A 123 -1.28 3.79 -18.80
C ALA A 123 -2.53 4.65 -18.57
N ASP A 124 -3.66 4.26 -19.18
CA ASP A 124 -4.92 5.00 -19.10
C ASP A 124 -5.93 4.38 -18.10
N ALA A 125 -5.57 3.24 -17.49
CA ALA A 125 -6.43 2.57 -16.52
C ALA A 125 -6.30 3.21 -15.13
N PRO A 126 -7.35 3.15 -14.29
CA PRO A 126 -7.22 3.50 -12.88
C PRO A 126 -6.12 2.68 -12.21
N ALA A 127 -5.42 3.32 -11.28
CA ALA A 127 -4.44 2.67 -10.43
C ALA A 127 -5.01 2.42 -9.03
N TYR A 128 -4.54 1.36 -8.39
CA TYR A 128 -4.99 0.92 -7.07
C TYR A 128 -3.81 0.57 -6.18
N ILE A 129 -4.02 0.71 -4.88
CA ILE A 129 -3.02 0.43 -3.85
C ILE A 129 -3.25 -0.98 -3.29
N THR A 130 -2.20 -1.78 -3.25
CA THR A 130 -2.16 -3.07 -2.55
C THR A 130 -1.06 -3.00 -1.49
N TRP A 131 -1.37 -3.21 -0.21
CA TRP A 131 -0.41 -3.06 0.89
C TRP A 131 -0.49 -4.18 1.93
N GLY A 132 0.45 -4.15 2.88
CA GLY A 132 0.46 -4.99 4.07
C GLY A 132 0.27 -6.49 3.79
N LYS A 133 -0.49 -7.17 4.66
CA LYS A 133 -0.70 -8.63 4.57
C LYS A 133 -1.46 -9.06 3.31
N ILE A 134 -2.28 -8.18 2.72
CA ILE A 134 -2.93 -8.45 1.43
C ILE A 134 -1.87 -8.54 0.34
N ARG A 135 -0.94 -7.59 0.30
CA ARG A 135 0.20 -7.62 -0.65
C ARG A 135 1.06 -8.85 -0.46
N ASP A 136 1.35 -9.22 0.78
CA ASP A 136 2.14 -10.43 1.08
C ASP A 136 1.46 -11.68 0.53
N ALA A 137 0.15 -11.84 0.77
CA ALA A 137 -0.63 -12.97 0.29
C ALA A 137 -0.81 -12.97 -1.24
N TRP A 138 -0.94 -11.78 -1.84
CA TRP A 138 -1.05 -11.59 -3.29
C TRP A 138 0.26 -11.93 -4.01
N ASN A 139 1.41 -11.68 -3.38
CA ASN A 139 2.74 -12.02 -3.91
C ASN A 139 3.14 -13.49 -3.74
N VAL A 140 2.36 -14.31 -3.04
CA VAL A 140 2.59 -15.76 -2.98
C VAL A 140 2.49 -16.33 -4.41
N LYS A 141 3.55 -17.00 -4.84
CA LYS A 141 3.60 -17.66 -6.15
C LYS A 141 2.58 -18.79 -6.23
N ARG A 142 1.76 -18.77 -7.28
CA ARG A 142 0.69 -19.75 -7.51
C ARG A 142 0.75 -20.34 -8.91
N ASP A 143 0.26 -21.57 -9.04
CA ASP A 143 -0.03 -22.21 -10.32
C ASP A 143 -1.30 -21.61 -10.96
N ALA A 144 -1.69 -22.11 -12.14
CA ALA A 144 -2.86 -21.62 -12.87
C ALA A 144 -4.18 -21.86 -12.10
N GLU A 145 -4.20 -22.88 -11.23
CA GLU A 145 -5.32 -23.26 -10.37
C GLU A 145 -5.35 -22.47 -9.05
N GLY A 146 -4.40 -21.57 -8.82
CA GLY A 146 -4.34 -20.70 -7.64
C GLY A 146 -3.69 -21.33 -6.40
N LYS A 147 -3.09 -22.52 -6.51
CA LYS A 147 -2.40 -23.19 -5.40
C LYS A 147 -0.95 -22.71 -5.29
N PRO A 148 -0.36 -22.61 -4.09
CA PRO A 148 1.04 -22.24 -3.94
C PRO A 148 1.97 -23.19 -4.72
N ALA A 149 2.85 -22.62 -5.55
CA ALA A 149 3.77 -23.36 -6.40
C ALA A 149 5.12 -22.63 -6.53
N ALA A 150 6.24 -23.37 -6.48
CA ALA A 150 7.58 -22.77 -6.46
C ALA A 150 7.96 -22.06 -7.78
N ASP A 151 7.51 -22.60 -8.91
CA ASP A 151 7.65 -22.09 -10.27
C ASP A 151 6.49 -21.17 -10.71
N GLY A 152 5.49 -21.02 -9.83
CA GLY A 152 4.33 -20.17 -10.03
C GLY A 152 4.65 -18.68 -10.15
N LYS A 153 3.58 -17.89 -10.32
CA LYS A 153 3.65 -16.43 -10.42
C LYS A 153 2.82 -15.80 -9.31
N GLY A 154 3.30 -14.70 -8.77
CA GLY A 154 2.64 -13.92 -7.73
C GLY A 154 2.35 -12.51 -8.22
N GLY A 155 1.67 -11.74 -7.39
CA GLY A 155 1.33 -10.37 -7.69
C GLY A 155 0.47 -10.26 -8.95
N SER A 156 0.71 -9.20 -9.72
CA SER A 156 -0.04 -8.91 -10.95
C SER A 156 0.21 -9.92 -12.08
N GLN A 157 1.31 -10.68 -12.01
CA GLN A 157 1.64 -11.74 -12.97
C GLN A 157 1.00 -13.09 -12.59
N GLY A 158 0.49 -13.21 -11.36
CA GLY A 158 -0.13 -14.43 -10.85
C GLY A 158 -1.57 -14.60 -11.32
N PRO A 159 -2.20 -15.74 -10.97
CA PRO A 159 -3.59 -16.03 -11.31
C PRO A 159 -4.60 -15.06 -10.68
N LEU A 160 -4.21 -14.31 -9.64
CA LEU A 160 -5.04 -13.27 -9.03
C LEU A 160 -5.08 -11.97 -9.86
N GLY A 161 -4.10 -11.77 -10.76
CA GLY A 161 -4.05 -10.61 -11.64
C GLY A 161 -3.81 -9.28 -10.92
N VAL A 162 -4.01 -8.19 -11.66
CA VAL A 162 -3.89 -6.81 -11.17
C VAL A 162 -5.06 -6.44 -10.25
N ALA A 163 -4.79 -5.59 -9.25
CA ALA A 163 -5.84 -5.06 -8.38
C ALA A 163 -6.90 -4.27 -9.19
N THR A 164 -8.15 -4.35 -8.74
CA THR A 164 -9.31 -3.68 -9.38
C THR A 164 -9.99 -2.66 -8.49
N SER A 165 -9.55 -2.54 -7.24
CA SER A 165 -9.98 -1.55 -6.25
C SER A 165 -8.87 -1.41 -5.19
N ASP A 166 -8.94 -0.36 -4.39
CA ASP A 166 -8.21 -0.35 -3.11
C ASP A 166 -8.90 -1.24 -2.09
N GLU A 167 -8.21 -1.52 -0.98
CA GLU A 167 -8.82 -2.03 0.24
C GLU A 167 -9.69 -0.94 0.90
N THR A 168 -10.85 -1.35 1.43
CA THR A 168 -11.85 -0.49 2.09
C THR A 168 -12.06 -0.90 3.53
#